data_AF-A0A7X2ZFR0-F1
#
_entry.id   AF-A0A7X2ZFR0-F1
#
_cell.length_a   1.000
_cell.length_b   1.000
_cell.length_c   1.000
_cell.angle_alpha   90.00
_cell.angle_beta   90.00
_cell.angle_gamma   90.00
#
_symmetry.space_group_name_H-M   'P 1'
#
loop_
_entity.id
_entity.type
_entity.pdbx_description
1 polymer ?
#
loop_
_entity_poly.entity_id
_entity_poly.type
_entity_poly.pdbx_seq_one_letter_code
_entity_poly.pdbx_strand_id
1 'polypeptide(L)'
;MKYPEKEITLVVPLASGGSTDVNARATAKLMSKYLNQPVVVENKDDAGGITAMTDLVRQKPDGYNLQFAGDGLFSIQPILQKNLGYKQDNFDFLVGTTAATP
;
A
#
# COMPACT_ATOMS: atom_id res chain seq x y z
N MET A 1 -22.69 -10.37 3.66
CA MET A 1 -21.42 -10.59 4.39
C MET A 1 -21.01 -9.27 5.02
N LYS A 2 -20.54 -9.25 6.26
CA LYS A 2 -20.18 -8.01 6.98
C LYS A 2 -18.66 -7.85 6.94
N TYR A 3 -18.14 -7.18 5.93
CA TYR A 3 -16.74 -6.76 5.92
C TYR A 3 -16.67 -5.29 6.37
N PRO A 4 -15.66 -4.85 7.13
CA PRO A 4 -14.61 -5.65 7.81
C PRO A 4 -15.01 -6.12 9.22
N GLU A 5 -14.49 -7.28 9.65
CA GLU A 5 -14.74 -7.88 10.98
C GLU A 5 -13.56 -7.77 11.95
N LYS A 6 -12.40 -7.37 11.43
CA LYS A 6 -11.15 -7.19 12.17
C LYS A 6 -10.37 -6.00 11.59
N GLU A 7 -9.27 -5.67 12.24
CA GLU A 7 -8.33 -4.63 11.80
C GLU A 7 -7.81 -4.88 10.37
N ILE A 8 -7.62 -3.78 9.64
CA ILE A 8 -6.98 -3.76 8.32
C ILE A 8 -5.58 -3.18 8.47
N THR A 9 -4.59 -3.83 7.86
CA THR A 9 -3.23 -3.32 7.75
C THR A 9 -3.07 -2.55 6.44
N LEU A 10 -2.64 -1.29 6.53
CA LEU A 10 -2.26 -0.45 5.41
C LEU A 10 -0.72 -0.34 5.38
N VAL A 11 -0.09 -1.13 4.51
CA VAL A 11 1.36 -1.20 4.37
C VAL A 11 1.87 -0.03 3.52
N VAL A 12 2.86 0.70 4.03
CA VAL A 12 3.59 1.73 3.31
C VAL A 12 4.98 1.18 2.98
N PRO A 13 5.31 0.92 1.70
CA PRO A 13 6.58 0.30 1.29
C PRO A 13 7.76 1.30 1.27
N LEU A 14 7.77 2.25 2.21
CA LEU A 14 8.69 3.38 2.31
C LEU A 14 8.89 3.76 3.77
N ALA A 15 9.99 4.46 4.06
CA ALA A 15 10.33 4.95 5.39
C ALA A 15 9.20 5.81 6.01
N SER A 16 9.08 5.74 7.33
CA SER A 16 8.11 6.52 8.10
C SER A 16 8.44 8.02 8.10
N GLY A 17 7.43 8.86 8.29
CA GLY A 17 7.59 10.32 8.34
C GLY A 17 7.70 11.03 6.99
N GLY A 18 7.87 10.30 5.88
CA GLY A 18 7.80 10.84 4.52
C GLY A 18 6.37 11.23 4.10
N SER A 19 6.24 11.93 2.97
CA SER A 19 4.94 12.37 2.44
C SER A 19 3.95 11.22 2.23
N THR A 20 4.42 10.08 1.73
CA THR A 20 3.59 8.87 1.56
C THR A 20 3.06 8.35 2.90
N ASP A 21 3.89 8.29 3.94
CA ASP A 21 3.47 7.85 5.27
C ASP A 21 2.45 8.80 5.90
N VAL A 22 2.67 10.12 5.77
CA VAL A 22 1.72 11.14 6.25
C VAL A 22 0.36 10.98 5.57
N ASN A 23 0.35 10.81 4.25
CA ASN A 23 -0.89 10.60 3.49
C ASN A 23 -1.57 9.26 3.84
N ALA A 24 -0.79 8.19 4.02
CA ALA A 24 -1.31 6.89 4.42
C ALA A 24 -1.98 6.95 5.80
N ARG A 25 -1.37 7.64 6.78
CA ARG A 25 -1.93 7.82 8.13
C ARG A 25 -3.21 8.66 8.12
N ALA A 26 -3.25 9.73 7.33
CA ALA A 26 -4.46 10.53 7.15
C ALA A 26 -5.60 9.69 6.53
N THR A 27 -5.27 8.88 5.52
CA THR A 27 -6.20 7.97 4.85
C THR A 27 -6.70 6.88 5.80
N ALA A 28 -5.81 6.21 6.52
CA ALA A 28 -6.15 5.17 7.50
C ALA A 28 -7.09 5.70 8.60
N LYS A 29 -6.86 6.92 9.09
CA LYS A 29 -7.76 7.57 10.07
C LYS A 29 -9.18 7.75 9.51
N LEU A 30 -9.31 8.17 8.26
CA LEU A 30 -10.61 8.33 7.60
C LEU A 30 -11.27 6.97 7.32
N MET A 31 -10.52 6.01 6.79
CA MET A 31 -10.99 4.65 6.55
C MET A 31 -11.52 4.03 7.84
N SER A 32 -10.78 4.16 8.94
CA SER A 32 -11.20 3.61 10.23
C SER A 32 -12.53 4.18 10.70
N LYS A 33 -12.76 5.48 10.51
CA LYS A 33 -14.04 6.14 10.82
C LYS A 33 -15.20 5.56 10.01
N TYR A 34 -15.02 5.31 8.71
CA TYR A 34 -16.11 4.84 7.84
C TYR A 34 -16.33 3.32 7.89
N LEU A 35 -15.26 2.56 8.10
CA LEU A 35 -15.30 1.10 8.19
C LEU A 35 -15.68 0.60 9.58
N ASN A 36 -15.63 1.47 10.59
CA ASN A 36 -15.88 1.14 11.99
C ASN A 36 -15.01 -0.03 12.47
N GLN A 37 -13.78 -0.09 11.96
CA GLN A 37 -12.71 -1.01 12.34
C GLN A 37 -11.38 -0.25 12.36
N PRO A 38 -10.39 -0.67 13.16
CA PRO A 38 -9.06 -0.09 13.10
C PRO A 38 -8.42 -0.27 11.72
N VAL A 39 -7.68 0.74 11.28
CA VAL A 39 -6.79 0.66 10.13
C VAL A 39 -5.40 1.08 10.58
N VAL A 40 -4.46 0.14 10.61
CA VAL A 40 -3.12 0.35 11.15
C VAL A 40 -2.12 0.52 10.02
N VAL A 41 -1.28 1.56 10.12
CA VAL A 41 -0.22 1.82 9.16
C VAL A 41 1.06 1.12 9.58
N GLU A 42 1.59 0.28 8.70
CA GLU A 42 2.86 -0.42 8.88
C GLU A 42 3.86 0.03 7.79
N ASN A 43 4.97 0.64 8.19
CA ASN A 43 6.03 1.00 7.26
C ASN A 43 6.98 -0.20 7.06
N LYS A 44 7.25 -0.56 5.80
CA LYS A 44 8.21 -1.59 5.40
C LYS A 44 9.17 -1.00 4.37
N ASP A 45 10.30 -0.51 4.82
CA ASP A 45 11.24 0.29 4.03
C ASP A 45 12.45 -0.52 3.52
N ASP A 46 12.22 -1.76 3.11
CA ASP A 46 13.26 -2.68 2.66
C ASP A 46 13.39 -2.74 1.13
N ALA A 47 14.61 -2.96 0.63
CA ALA A 47 14.89 -3.15 -0.80
C ALA A 47 14.21 -2.12 -1.74
N GLY A 48 14.06 -0.87 -1.29
CA GLY A 48 13.35 0.17 -2.06
C GLY A 48 11.85 -0.11 -2.25
N GLY A 49 11.21 -0.81 -1.32
CA GLY A 49 9.80 -1.19 -1.28
C GLY A 49 9.47 -2.50 -2.01
N ILE A 50 10.45 -3.15 -2.65
CA ILE A 50 10.21 -4.34 -3.48
C ILE A 50 9.70 -5.52 -2.67
N THR A 51 10.24 -5.76 -1.48
CA THR A 51 9.84 -6.89 -0.63
C THR A 51 8.40 -6.73 -0.20
N ALA A 52 8.04 -5.56 0.32
CA ALA A 52 6.66 -5.24 0.71
C ALA A 52 5.68 -5.49 -0.45
N MET A 53 5.96 -4.97 -1.64
CA MET A 53 5.14 -5.21 -2.85
C MET A 53 5.00 -6.70 -3.16
N THR A 54 6.10 -7.45 -3.14
CA THR A 54 6.12 -8.90 -3.43
C THR A 54 5.36 -9.71 -2.40
N ASP A 55 5.43 -9.32 -1.13
CA ASP A 55 4.73 -9.98 -0.04
C ASP A 55 3.21 -9.83 -0.18
N LEU A 56 2.71 -8.66 -0.59
CA LEU A 56 1.28 -8.46 -0.80
C LEU A 56 0.72 -9.34 -1.91
N VAL A 57 1.46 -9.54 -3.01
CA VAL A 57 1.05 -10.46 -4.09
C VAL A 57 0.82 -11.89 -3.59
N ARG A 58 1.50 -12.29 -2.52
CA ARG A 58 1.39 -13.63 -1.93
C ARG A 58 0.30 -13.73 -0.87
N GLN A 59 -0.28 -12.62 -0.45
CA GLN A 59 -1.33 -12.61 0.57
C GLN A 59 -2.69 -12.92 -0.02
N LYS A 60 -3.65 -13.27 0.84
CA LYS A 60 -5.03 -13.51 0.42
C LYS A 60 -5.67 -12.18 -0.01
N PRO A 61 -6.37 -12.12 -1.15
CA PRO A 61 -7.08 -10.93 -1.60
C PRO A 61 -8.41 -10.76 -0.83
N ASP A 62 -8.34 -10.67 0.49
CA ASP A 62 -9.49 -10.59 1.40
C ASP A 62 -9.74 -9.19 1.98
N GLY A 63 -8.95 -8.20 1.53
CA GLY A 63 -9.09 -6.80 1.89
C GLY A 63 -8.55 -6.42 3.27
N TYR A 64 -7.89 -7.34 3.99
CA TYR A 64 -7.30 -7.03 5.30
C TYR A 64 -5.84 -6.57 5.26
N ASN A 65 -5.18 -6.73 4.12
CA ASN A 65 -3.87 -6.17 3.87
C ASN A 65 -3.92 -5.38 2.57
N LEU A 66 -3.65 -4.09 2.69
CA LEU A 66 -3.66 -3.12 1.61
C LEU A 66 -2.29 -2.45 1.53
N GLN A 67 -1.98 -1.86 0.38
CA GLN A 67 -0.78 -1.05 0.23
C GLN A 67 -1.10 0.39 -0.13
N PHE A 68 -0.33 1.30 0.46
CA PHE A 68 -0.28 2.70 0.09
C PHE A 68 1.09 2.96 -0.55
N ALA A 69 1.20 2.66 -1.83
CA ALA A 69 2.43 2.66 -2.60
C ALA A 69 2.56 3.92 -3.47
N GLY A 70 3.81 4.38 -3.65
CA GLY A 70 4.13 5.41 -4.65
C GLY A 70 4.20 4.84 -6.07
N ASP A 71 3.93 5.68 -7.06
CA ASP A 71 3.95 5.36 -8.49
C ASP A 71 5.30 4.78 -8.98
N GLY A 72 6.42 5.25 -8.42
CA GLY A 72 7.76 4.77 -8.74
C GLY A 72 7.97 3.26 -8.56
N LEU A 73 7.19 2.61 -7.69
CA LEU A 73 7.22 1.15 -7.54
C LEU A 73 6.64 0.41 -8.75
N PHE A 74 5.76 1.05 -9.52
CA PHE A 74 5.18 0.48 -10.73
C PHE A 74 5.86 0.99 -12.01
N SER A 75 6.39 2.22 -12.02
CA SER A 75 6.97 2.84 -13.21
C SER A 75 8.50 2.74 -13.29
N ILE A 76 9.20 2.81 -12.16
CA ILE A 76 10.67 2.88 -12.12
C ILE A 76 11.28 1.51 -11.77
N GLN A 77 10.75 0.82 -10.75
CA GLN A 77 11.34 -0.46 -10.31
C GLN A 77 11.40 -1.54 -11.41
N PRO A 78 10.40 -1.70 -12.30
CA PRO A 78 10.52 -2.66 -13.40
C PRO A 78 11.64 -2.33 -14.40
N ILE A 79 12.06 -1.07 -14.50
CA ILE A 79 13.18 -0.63 -15.34
C ILE A 79 14.51 -0.97 -14.66
N LEU A 80 14.59 -0.78 -13.34
CA LEU A 80 15.82 -1.00 -12.56
C LEU A 80 16.07 -2.48 -12.25
N GLN A 81 15.01 -3.29 -12.13
CA GLN A 81 15.09 -4.67 -11.65
C GLN A 81 14.62 -5.65 -12.72
N LYS A 82 15.54 -6.47 -13.24
CA LYS A 82 15.24 -7.46 -14.29
C LYS A 82 14.24 -8.54 -13.85
N ASN A 83 14.26 -8.91 -12.56
CA ASN A 83 13.46 -10.01 -12.00
C ASN A 83 12.60 -9.50 -10.84
N LEU A 84 11.68 -8.60 -11.13
CA LEU A 84 10.76 -8.08 -10.13
C LEU A 84 9.74 -9.15 -9.74
N GLY A 85 9.54 -9.34 -8.43
CA GLY A 85 8.63 -10.36 -7.87
C GLY A 85 7.14 -10.05 -8.01
N TYR A 86 6.80 -8.93 -8.66
CA TYR A 86 5.43 -8.46 -8.88
C TYR A 86 5.33 -7.71 -10.21
N LYS A 87 4.09 -7.57 -10.69
CA LYS A 87 3.69 -6.73 -11.83
C LYS A 87 2.48 -5.90 -11.43
N GLN A 88 2.23 -4.82 -12.16
CA GLN A 88 1.06 -3.97 -11.92
C GLN A 88 -0.26 -4.76 -11.96
N ASP A 89 -0.40 -5.71 -12.89
CA ASP A 89 -1.58 -6.58 -13.05
C ASP A 89 -1.83 -7.52 -11.86
N ASN A 90 -0.92 -7.60 -10.88
CA ASN A 90 -1.15 -8.35 -9.65
C ASN A 90 -2.00 -7.60 -8.62
N PHE A 91 -2.32 -6.32 -8.86
CA PHE A 91 -2.97 -5.45 -7.88
C PHE A 91 -4.27 -4.85 -8.41
N ASP A 92 -5.29 -4.85 -7.55
CA ASP A 92 -6.49 -4.04 -7.74
C ASP A 92 -6.27 -2.66 -7.12
N PHE A 93 -6.31 -1.61 -7.95
CA PHE A 93 -6.14 -0.23 -7.49
C PHE A 93 -7.46 0.30 -6.91
N LEU A 94 -7.52 0.40 -5.59
CA LEU A 94 -8.72 0.89 -4.88
C LEU A 94 -8.89 2.41 -4.98
N VAL A 95 -7.78 3.15 -5.05
CA VAL A 95 -7.75 4.61 -5.19
C VAL A 95 -6.54 5.00 -6.04
N GLY A 96 -6.74 5.84 -7.05
CA GLY A 96 -5.64 6.45 -7.81
C GLY A 96 -5.10 7.66 -7.04
N THR A 97 -3.96 7.53 -6.38
CA THR A 97 -3.32 8.67 -5.69
C THR A 97 -2.19 9.23 -6.55
N THR A 98 -2.53 10.07 -7.52
CA THR A 98 -1.60 11.00 -8.16
C THR A 98 -1.96 12.43 -7.73
N ALA A 99 -1.07 13.11 -7.02
CA ALA A 99 -1.14 14.55 -6.82
C ALA A 99 -0.01 15.18 -7.64
N ALA A 100 -0.37 15.97 -8.65
CA ALA A 100 0.54 16.90 -9.30
C ALA A 100 0.36 18.27 -8.63
N THR A 101 1.46 18.92 -8.25
CA THR A 101 1.46 20.38 -8.06
C THR A 101 1.30 21.08 -9.41
N PRO A 102 0.72 22.29 -9.46
CA PRO A 102 0.39 22.99 -10.71
C PRO A 102 1.56 23.13 -11.68
#